data_AF-A0A7Y0BWS2-F1
#
_entry.id   AF-A0A7Y0BWS2-F1
#
_cell.length_a   1.000
_cell.length_b   1.000
_cell.length_c   1.000
_cell.angle_alpha   90.00
_cell.angle_beta   90.00
_cell.angle_gamma   90.00
#
_symmetry.space_group_name_H-M   'P 1'
#
loop_
_entity.id
_entity.type
_entity.pdbx_description
1 polymer ?
#
loop_
_entity_poly.entity_id
_entity_poly.type
_entity_poly.pdbx_seq_one_letter_code
_entity_poly.pdbx_strand_id
1 'polypeptide(L)'
;MTIVFEIEPAKAMWMPMGKSGQWMEHAPGPNERFHVEVKPVDPASNTRIPYANVKFAATNKDNGKKVQAQLHPMWGGSGLHYTVNSALAGDGVYEARITVGVPTFARDMKSKELWSKPTTANFHFKLAGGKLIEVTEPAEEMPVKK
;
A
#
# COMPACT_ATOMS: atom_id res chain seq x y z
N MET A 1 6.81 -11.36 6.64
CA MET A 1 5.80 -10.81 5.71
C MET A 1 6.55 -9.99 4.69
N THR A 2 6.25 -10.19 3.41
CA THR A 2 6.80 -9.39 2.31
C THR A 2 5.77 -8.34 1.93
N ILE A 3 6.22 -7.12 1.65
CA ILE A 3 5.36 -6.02 1.20
C ILE A 3 5.66 -5.79 -0.27
N VAL A 4 4.67 -6.07 -1.13
CA VAL A 4 4.71 -5.65 -2.54
C VAL A 4 4.01 -4.31 -2.66
N PHE A 5 4.64 -3.37 -3.35
CA PHE A 5 4.13 -2.01 -3.54
C PHE A 5 4.05 -1.70 -5.04
N GLU A 6 2.90 -1.20 -5.48
CA GLU A 6 2.62 -0.87 -6.87
C GLU A 6 1.92 0.50 -6.96
N ILE A 7 2.17 1.21 -8.04
CA ILE A 7 1.46 2.46 -8.38
C ILE A 7 0.93 2.29 -9.81
N GLU A 8 -0.39 2.31 -9.95
CA GLU A 8 -1.09 2.25 -11.24
C GLU A 8 -1.81 3.59 -11.52
N PRO A 9 -2.36 3.79 -12.73
CA PRO A 9 -3.35 4.85 -12.95
C PRO A 9 -4.57 4.69 -12.02
N ALA A 10 -5.09 5.80 -11.50
CA ALA A 10 -6.30 5.79 -10.68
C ALA A 10 -7.48 5.14 -11.42
N LYS A 11 -8.28 4.37 -10.69
CA LYS A 11 -9.44 3.64 -11.22
C LYS A 11 -10.64 3.77 -10.29
N ALA A 12 -11.83 3.64 -10.87
CA ALA A 12 -13.05 3.55 -10.09
C ALA A 12 -13.04 2.25 -9.26
N MET A 13 -13.58 2.32 -8.05
CA MET A 13 -13.67 1.19 -7.13
C MET A 13 -15.12 0.96 -6.74
N TRP A 14 -15.54 -0.31 -6.66
CA TRP A 14 -16.86 -0.64 -6.12
C TRP A 14 -16.73 -0.83 -4.61
N MET A 15 -17.32 0.06 -3.83
CA MET A 15 -17.11 0.11 -2.37
C MET A 15 -18.44 0.00 -1.62
N PRO A 16 -18.47 -0.65 -0.44
CA PRO A 16 -19.63 -0.64 0.42
C PRO A 16 -19.79 0.76 1.00
N MET A 17 -20.75 1.52 0.47
CA MET A 17 -20.98 2.92 0.81
C MET A 17 -22.46 3.13 1.08
N GLY A 18 -22.79 3.95 2.09
CA GLY A 18 -24.18 4.19 2.49
C GLY A 18 -24.69 3.15 3.49
N LYS A 19 -25.93 2.66 3.30
CA LYS A 19 -26.54 1.67 4.21
C LYS A 19 -25.94 0.28 3.98
N SER A 20 -26.06 -0.60 4.98
CA SER A 20 -25.61 -1.99 4.88
C SER A 20 -26.12 -2.67 3.60
N GLY A 21 -25.22 -3.31 2.86
CA GLY A 21 -25.51 -3.98 1.60
C GLY A 21 -25.53 -3.09 0.35
N GLN A 22 -25.35 -1.78 0.50
CA GLN A 22 -25.23 -0.87 -0.65
C GLN A 22 -23.79 -0.79 -1.13
N TRP A 23 -23.60 -1.10 -2.41
CA TRP A 23 -22.34 -0.95 -3.10
C TRP A 23 -22.50 0.11 -4.17
N MET A 24 -21.54 1.02 -4.25
CA MET A 24 -21.58 2.11 -5.21
C MET A 24 -20.20 2.33 -5.81
N GLU A 25 -20.20 2.95 -6.98
CA GLU A 25 -18.97 3.44 -7.60
C GLU A 25 -18.36 4.55 -6.77
N HIS A 26 -17.09 4.38 -6.42
CA HIS A 26 -16.23 5.41 -5.92
C HIS A 26 -15.24 5.78 -7.03
N ALA A 27 -15.59 6.79 -7.82
CA ALA A 27 -14.72 7.32 -8.86
C ALA A 27 -13.51 8.05 -8.24
N PRO A 28 -12.36 8.12 -8.93
CA PRO A 28 -11.25 8.96 -8.50
C PRO A 28 -11.69 10.41 -8.30
N GLY A 29 -11.23 11.02 -7.22
CA GLY A 29 -11.45 12.43 -6.94
C GLY A 29 -10.69 13.36 -7.91
N PRO A 30 -10.97 14.67 -7.88
CA PRO A 30 -10.24 15.64 -8.69
C PRO A 30 -8.72 15.57 -8.41
N ASN A 31 -7.95 15.33 -9.48
CA ASN A 31 -6.49 15.16 -9.46
C ASN A 31 -5.95 13.84 -8.88
N GLU A 32 -6.81 12.92 -8.43
CA GLU A 32 -6.38 11.57 -8.07
C GLU A 32 -6.00 10.80 -9.32
N ARG A 33 -4.70 10.77 -9.62
CA ARG A 33 -4.15 10.16 -10.84
C ARG A 33 -3.55 8.79 -10.59
N PHE A 34 -3.28 8.46 -9.34
CA PHE A 34 -2.55 7.26 -8.96
C PHE A 34 -3.43 6.34 -8.11
N HIS A 35 -3.37 5.06 -8.39
CA HIS A 35 -3.88 3.98 -7.57
C HIS A 35 -2.70 3.40 -6.79
N VAL A 36 -2.64 3.68 -5.49
CA VAL A 36 -1.54 3.24 -4.61
C VAL A 36 -1.91 1.88 -4.04
N GLU A 37 -1.26 0.82 -4.52
CA GLU A 37 -1.59 -0.56 -4.20
C GLU A 37 -0.50 -1.22 -3.35
N VAL A 38 -0.91 -1.94 -2.30
CA VAL A 38 -0.04 -2.68 -1.40
C VAL A 38 -0.57 -4.09 -1.24
N LYS A 39 0.32 -5.07 -1.37
CA LYS A 39 0.00 -6.49 -1.22
C LYS A 39 0.91 -7.10 -0.17
N PRO A 40 0.44 -7.23 1.09
CA PRO A 40 1.17 -7.97 2.10
C PRO A 40 1.06 -9.47 1.81
N VAL A 41 2.21 -10.16 1.81
CA VAL A 41 2.32 -11.58 1.44
C VAL A 41 3.02 -12.35 2.55
N ASP A 42 2.51 -13.53 2.87
CA ASP A 42 3.27 -14.52 3.62
C ASP A 42 4.29 -15.19 2.68
N PRO A 43 5.61 -15.04 2.90
CA PRO A 43 6.60 -15.58 1.98
C PRO A 43 6.63 -17.12 1.95
N ALA A 44 6.17 -17.80 3.00
CA ALA A 44 6.21 -19.26 3.06
C ALA A 44 5.08 -19.92 2.25
N SER A 45 3.88 -19.34 2.34
CA SER A 45 2.68 -19.86 1.64
C SER A 45 2.28 -19.08 0.41
N ASN A 46 2.93 -17.94 0.12
CA ASN A 46 2.57 -16.97 -0.92
C ASN A 46 1.13 -16.42 -0.78
N THR A 47 0.54 -16.51 0.42
CA THR A 47 -0.83 -16.07 0.69
C THR A 47 -0.90 -14.57 0.95
N ARG A 48 -1.88 -13.88 0.35
CA ARG A 48 -2.20 -12.48 0.67
C ARG A 48 -2.77 -12.37 2.08
N ILE A 49 -2.28 -11.41 2.87
CA ILE A 49 -2.66 -11.28 4.28
C ILE A 49 -3.89 -10.38 4.42
N PRO A 50 -5.06 -10.90 4.84
CA PRO A 50 -6.25 -10.10 5.09
C PRO A 50 -6.25 -9.46 6.49
N TYR A 51 -7.24 -8.61 6.75
CA TYR A 51 -7.51 -8.00 8.06
C TYR A 51 -6.33 -7.25 8.71
N ALA A 52 -5.34 -6.83 7.92
CA ALA A 52 -4.32 -5.89 8.36
C ALA A 52 -4.79 -4.44 8.17
N ASN A 53 -4.36 -3.55 9.08
CA ASN A 53 -4.42 -2.11 8.84
C ASN A 53 -3.18 -1.71 8.03
N VAL A 54 -3.36 -1.23 6.79
CA VAL A 54 -2.26 -0.83 5.91
C VAL A 54 -2.22 0.69 5.73
N LYS A 55 -1.07 1.29 6.00
CA LYS A 55 -0.84 2.74 5.87
C LYS A 55 0.25 3.02 4.86
N PHE A 56 0.02 4.05 4.05
CA PHE A 56 0.98 4.64 3.13
C PHE A 56 1.35 6.04 3.63
N ALA A 57 2.63 6.35 3.60
CA ALA A 57 3.13 7.71 3.75
C ALA A 57 4.21 7.94 2.70
N ALA A 58 4.20 9.07 2.01
CA ALA A 58 5.27 9.43 1.08
C ALA A 58 5.64 10.90 1.19
N THR A 59 6.92 11.20 1.02
CA THR A 59 7.45 12.55 0.97
C THR A 59 8.03 12.81 -0.41
N ASN A 60 7.53 13.83 -1.11
CA ASN A 60 8.19 14.34 -2.32
C ASN A 60 9.43 15.12 -1.86
N LYS A 61 10.62 14.65 -2.22
CA LYS A 61 11.90 15.22 -1.77
C LYS A 61 12.23 16.53 -2.49
N ASP A 62 11.65 16.76 -3.65
CA ASP A 62 11.91 17.95 -4.47
C ASP A 62 11.11 19.17 -3.97
N ASN A 63 9.91 18.94 -3.42
CA ASN A 63 9.07 20.03 -2.88
C ASN A 63 8.75 19.92 -1.37
N GLY A 64 9.24 18.87 -0.69
CA GLY A 64 9.09 18.65 0.75
C GLY A 64 7.70 18.25 1.22
N LYS A 65 6.69 18.16 0.34
CA LYS A 65 5.31 17.85 0.74
C LYS A 65 5.13 16.38 1.07
N LYS A 66 4.31 16.13 2.09
CA LYS A 66 3.98 14.79 2.58
C LYS A 66 2.55 14.43 2.20
N VAL A 67 2.35 13.17 1.83
CA VAL A 67 1.04 12.55 1.59
C VAL A 67 0.94 11.33 2.50
N GLN A 68 -0.21 11.15 3.14
CA GLN A 68 -0.49 10.01 4.00
C GLN A 68 -1.89 9.49 3.71
N ALA A 69 -2.05 8.17 3.74
CA ALA A 69 -3.34 7.53 3.53
C ALA A 69 -3.45 6.21 4.29
N GLN A 70 -4.66 5.91 4.73
CA GLN A 70 -5.08 4.57 5.11
C GLN A 70 -5.56 3.85 3.85
N LEU A 71 -5.05 2.66 3.59
CA LEU A 71 -5.47 1.87 2.43
C LEU A 71 -6.65 0.97 2.80
N HIS A 72 -7.60 0.85 1.87
CA HIS A 72 -8.77 0.01 1.98
C HIS A 72 -8.50 -1.39 1.41
N PRO A 73 -8.96 -2.48 2.05
CA PRO A 73 -8.90 -3.79 1.43
C PRO A 73 -9.78 -3.81 0.17
N MET A 74 -9.25 -4.36 -0.91
CA MET A 74 -9.93 -4.49 -2.20
C MET A 74 -9.68 -5.88 -2.78
N TRP A 75 -10.66 -6.36 -3.53
CA TRP A 75 -10.53 -7.53 -4.38
C TRP A 75 -10.53 -7.10 -5.84
N GLY A 76 -9.58 -7.60 -6.62
CA GLY A 76 -9.49 -7.36 -8.06
C GLY A 76 -8.83 -8.52 -8.79
N GLY A 77 -8.41 -8.32 -10.04
CA GLY A 77 -7.83 -9.38 -10.88
C GLY A 77 -6.56 -10.03 -10.30
N SER A 78 -5.81 -9.31 -9.45
CA SER A 78 -4.62 -9.80 -8.74
C SER A 78 -4.93 -10.49 -7.40
N GLY A 79 -6.21 -10.64 -7.05
CA GLY A 79 -6.70 -11.12 -5.77
C GLY A 79 -6.79 -10.00 -4.72
N LEU A 80 -6.67 -10.38 -3.44
CA LEU A 80 -6.71 -9.45 -2.31
C LEU A 80 -5.49 -8.52 -2.30
N HIS A 81 -5.76 -7.23 -2.19
CA HIS A 81 -4.76 -6.17 -2.01
C HIS A 81 -5.36 -5.02 -1.19
N TYR A 82 -4.55 -4.02 -0.86
CA TYR A 82 -4.95 -2.82 -0.14
C TYR A 82 -4.67 -1.62 -1.02
N THR A 83 -5.61 -0.69 -1.11
CA THR A 83 -5.45 0.43 -2.04
C THR A 83 -6.17 1.71 -1.63
N VAL A 84 -5.75 2.80 -2.25
CA VAL A 84 -6.43 4.10 -2.24
C VAL A 84 -6.06 4.84 -3.51
N ASN A 85 -6.98 5.64 -4.05
CA ASN A 85 -6.63 6.63 -5.06
C ASN A 85 -5.92 7.82 -4.41
N SER A 86 -4.94 8.41 -5.09
CA SER A 86 -4.14 9.51 -4.56
C SER A 86 -3.76 10.50 -5.65
N ALA A 87 -3.80 11.79 -5.30
CA ALA A 87 -3.27 12.84 -6.15
C ALA A 87 -1.73 12.84 -6.19
N LEU A 88 -1.08 12.28 -5.16
CA LEU A 88 0.32 12.51 -4.82
C LEU A 88 0.69 14.02 -4.85
N ALA A 89 1.91 14.35 -4.43
CA ALA A 89 2.33 15.76 -4.30
C ALA A 89 3.00 16.33 -5.56
N GLY A 90 2.51 15.99 -6.76
CA GLY A 90 3.08 16.43 -8.04
C GLY A 90 4.26 15.60 -8.54
N ASP A 91 4.98 16.09 -9.54
CA ASP A 91 6.18 15.43 -10.05
C ASP A 91 7.35 15.52 -9.05
N GLY A 92 8.27 14.57 -9.13
CA GLY A 92 9.52 14.58 -8.36
C GLY A 92 9.91 13.22 -7.80
N VAL A 93 10.98 13.22 -7.00
CA VAL A 93 11.48 12.02 -6.31
C VAL A 93 10.73 11.81 -5.00
N TYR A 94 10.29 10.59 -4.74
CA TYR A 94 9.55 10.20 -3.56
C TYR A 94 10.31 9.21 -2.70
N GLU A 95 10.20 9.40 -1.39
CA GLU A 95 10.47 8.38 -0.38
C GLU A 95 9.14 7.97 0.25
N ALA A 96 8.74 6.72 0.06
CA ALA A 96 7.53 6.14 0.61
C ALA A 96 7.82 5.14 1.72
N ARG A 97 6.95 5.10 2.72
CA ARG A 97 6.94 4.16 3.82
C ARG A 97 5.57 3.49 3.87
N ILE A 98 5.57 2.18 3.69
CA ILE A 98 4.40 1.32 3.92
C ILE A 98 4.49 0.76 5.34
N THR A 99 3.40 0.82 6.07
CA THR A 99 3.26 0.10 7.35
C THR A 99 2.08 -0.84 7.28
N VAL A 100 2.34 -2.13 7.45
CA VAL A 100 1.32 -3.17 7.59
C VAL A 100 1.21 -3.53 9.07
N GLY A 101 0.06 -3.23 9.67
CA GLY A 101 -0.25 -3.57 11.05
C GLY A 101 -0.44 -5.07 11.26
N VAL A 102 -0.55 -5.49 12.52
CA VAL A 102 -0.83 -6.87 12.90
C VAL A 102 -2.22 -7.28 12.38
N PRO A 103 -2.33 -8.36 11.58
CA PRO A 103 -3.63 -8.87 11.15
C PRO A 103 -4.48 -9.34 12.33
N THR A 104 -5.78 -9.08 12.29
CA THR A 104 -6.69 -9.39 13.41
C THR A 104 -7.39 -10.74 13.32
N PHE A 105 -7.14 -11.53 12.26
CA PHE A 105 -7.71 -12.86 12.13
C PHE A 105 -7.04 -13.87 13.10
N ALA A 106 -7.82 -14.87 13.51
CA ALA A 106 -7.35 -15.91 14.42
C ALA A 106 -6.28 -16.78 13.77
N ARG A 107 -5.29 -17.21 14.57
CA ARG A 107 -4.21 -18.11 14.17
C ARG A 107 -4.30 -19.39 15.00
N ASP A 108 -3.91 -20.52 14.43
CA ASP A 108 -3.77 -21.75 15.20
C ASP A 108 -2.60 -21.64 16.21
N MET A 109 -2.55 -22.55 17.18
CA MET A 109 -1.50 -22.51 18.22
C MET A 109 -0.10 -22.63 17.62
N LYS A 110 0.06 -23.37 16.53
CA LYS A 110 1.36 -23.57 15.86
C LYS A 110 1.85 -22.31 15.14
N SER A 111 0.92 -21.42 14.74
CA SER A 111 1.18 -20.20 13.98
C SER A 111 1.01 -18.93 14.80
N LYS A 112 0.88 -19.03 16.13
CA LYS A 112 0.61 -17.89 17.03
C LYS A 112 1.58 -16.71 16.88
N GLU A 113 2.82 -16.99 16.48
CA GLU A 113 3.86 -15.98 16.28
C GLU A 113 3.88 -15.37 14.88
N LEU A 114 3.18 -15.95 13.89
CA LEU A 114 3.14 -15.41 12.53
C LEU A 114 2.48 -14.03 12.52
N TRP A 115 3.18 -13.05 11.95
CA TRP A 115 2.69 -11.67 11.79
C TRP A 115 2.30 -10.99 13.11
N SER A 116 2.91 -11.39 14.23
CA SER A 116 2.60 -10.86 15.58
C SER A 116 3.11 -9.43 15.83
N LYS A 117 3.85 -8.86 14.87
CA LYS A 117 4.37 -7.49 14.91
C LYS A 117 4.06 -6.76 13.60
N PRO A 118 3.88 -5.43 13.62
CA PRO A 118 3.80 -4.64 12.41
C PRO A 118 5.04 -4.82 11.54
N THR A 119 4.86 -4.78 10.22
CA THR A 119 5.95 -4.79 9.24
C THR A 119 6.00 -3.44 8.54
N THR A 120 7.20 -2.91 8.30
CA THR A 120 7.41 -1.67 7.54
C THR A 120 8.34 -1.95 6.37
N ALA A 121 8.10 -1.29 5.24
CA ALA A 121 9.04 -1.24 4.12
C ALA A 121 9.13 0.19 3.59
N ASN A 122 10.32 0.60 3.14
CA ASN A 122 10.53 1.88 2.48
C ASN A 122 10.80 1.65 1.00
N PHE A 123 10.25 2.52 0.15
CA PHE A 123 10.39 2.47 -1.30
C PHE A 123 10.77 3.84 -1.83
N HIS A 124 11.49 3.86 -2.94
CA HIS A 124 11.79 5.09 -3.66
C HIS A 124 11.17 5.01 -5.05
N PHE A 125 10.58 6.10 -5.51
CA PHE A 125 10.03 6.18 -6.86
C PHE A 125 10.08 7.61 -7.39
N LYS A 126 9.94 7.76 -8.71
CA LYS A 126 9.96 9.07 -9.35
C LYS A 126 8.74 9.27 -10.24
N LEU A 127 8.17 10.45 -10.14
CA LEU A 127 7.10 10.92 -11.02
C LEU A 127 7.61 12.01 -11.96
N ALA A 128 7.25 11.93 -13.24
CA ALA A 128 7.49 12.98 -14.21
C ALA A 128 6.35 13.04 -15.24
N GLY A 129 5.89 14.24 -15.56
CA GLY A 129 4.74 14.45 -16.45
C GLY A 129 3.46 13.79 -15.93
N GLY A 130 3.30 13.68 -14.60
CA GLY A 130 2.18 12.98 -13.98
C GLY A 130 2.20 11.46 -14.14
N LYS A 131 3.33 10.86 -14.51
CA LYS A 131 3.50 9.41 -14.69
C LYS A 131 4.60 8.87 -13.80
N LEU A 132 4.45 7.63 -13.36
CA LEU A 132 5.52 6.86 -12.73
C LEU A 132 6.58 6.52 -13.79
N ILE A 133 7.83 6.89 -13.53
CA ILE A 133 8.94 6.66 -14.47
C ILE A 133 10.07 5.82 -13.88
N GLU A 134 10.13 5.66 -12.57
CA GLU A 134 11.15 4.86 -11.88
C GLU A 134 10.60 4.33 -10.57
N VAL A 135 10.93 3.08 -10.25
CA VAL A 135 10.75 2.47 -8.93
C VAL A 135 12.08 1.83 -8.56
N THR A 136 12.66 2.25 -7.45
CA THR A 136 13.84 1.61 -6.88
C THR A 136 13.38 0.69 -5.75
N GLU A 137 13.76 -0.59 -5.87
CA GLU A 137 13.53 -1.57 -4.80
C GLU A 137 14.23 -1.12 -3.50
N PRO A 138 13.73 -1.51 -2.33
CA PRO A 138 14.38 -1.18 -1.07
C PRO A 138 15.83 -1.67 -1.11
N ALA A 139 16.79 -0.80 -0.80
CA ALA A 139 18.14 -1.26 -0.51
C ALA A 139 18.05 -2.27 0.65
N GLU A 140 18.67 -3.44 0.52
CA GLU A 140 18.80 -4.38 1.63
C GLU A 140 19.31 -3.62 2.86
N GLU A 141 18.61 -3.75 4.00
CA GLU A 141 19.12 -3.22 5.26
C GLU A 141 20.51 -3.82 5.48
N MET A 142 21.55 -3.00 5.34
CA MET A 142 22.90 -3.43 5.66
C MET A 142 22.91 -3.91 7.12
N PRO A 143 23.44 -5.11 7.41
CA PRO A 143 23.46 -5.62 8.77
C PRO A 143 24.16 -4.62 9.67
N VAL A 144 23.45 -4.20 10.73
CA VAL A 144 24.04 -3.42 11.81
C VAL A 144 25.16 -4.28 12.39
N LYS A 145 26.41 -3.93 12.09
CA LYS A 145 27.57 -4.51 12.76
C LYS A 145 27.42 -4.19 14.26
N LYS A 146 27.16 -5.22 15.06
CA LYS A 146 27.37 -5.20 16.50
C LYS A 146 28.80 -5.65 16.79
#